data_AF-A0A660T908-F1
#
_entry.id   AF-A0A660T908-F1
#
_cell.length_a   1.000
_cell.length_b   1.000
_cell.length_c   1.000
_cell.angle_alpha   90.00
_cell.angle_beta   90.00
_cell.angle_gamma   90.00
#
_symmetry.space_group_name_H-M   'P 1'
#
loop_
_entity.id
_entity.type
_entity.pdbx_description
1 polymer ?
#
loop_
_entity_poly.entity_id
_entity_poly.type
_entity_poly.pdbx_seq_one_letter_code
_entity_poly.pdbx_strand_id
1 'polypeptide(L)' 'VELYNLFKAGKHAEALELHMKLQVLNKYLEYDPGYVAPAKEALNLLGLPGGYLRSPLPELTPEEKKGIKSSLKEIGVL' A
#
# COMPACT_ATOMS: atom_id res chain seq x y z
N VAL A 1 5.42 10.56 -2.18
CA VAL A 1 6.17 11.82 -1.94
C VAL A 1 5.25 13.02 -1.79
N GLU A 2 4.18 13.12 -2.59
CA GLU A 2 3.30 14.30 -2.58
C GLU A 2 2.65 14.62 -1.23
N LEU A 3 2.19 13.60 -0.50
CA LEU A 3 1.66 13.79 0.86
C LEU A 3 2.63 14.55 1.78
N TYR A 4 3.91 14.16 1.76
CA TYR A 4 4.95 14.82 2.54
C TYR A 4 5.16 16.27 2.09
N ASN A 5 5.19 16.51 0.77
CA ASN A 5 5.38 17.84 0.20
C ASN A 5 4.24 18.79 0.58
N LEU A 6 2.98 18.35 0.46
CA LEU A 6 1.80 19.13 0.86
C LEU A 6 1.85 19.49 2.34
N PHE A 7 2.19 18.53 3.20
CA PHE A 7 2.33 18.77 4.62
C PHE A 7 3.44 19.80 4.91
N LYS A 8 4.62 19.65 4.29
CA LYS A 8 5.74 20.58 4.45
C LYS A 8 5.44 21.99 3.94
N ALA A 9 4.56 22.13 2.95
CA ALA A 9 4.09 23.40 2.41
C ALA A 9 2.96 24.05 3.26
N GLY A 10 2.53 23.43 4.37
CA GLY A 10 1.44 23.93 5.20
C GLY A 10 0.03 23.68 4.62
N LYS A 11 -0.06 22.93 3.52
CA LYS A 11 -1.32 22.60 2.84
C LYS A 11 -2.02 21.42 3.52
N HIS A 12 -2.38 21.58 4.78
CA HIS A 12 -2.84 20.47 5.62
C HIS A 12 -4.16 19.85 5.16
N ALA A 13 -5.07 20.64 4.58
CA ALA A 13 -6.33 20.11 4.04
C ALA A 13 -6.09 19.17 2.84
N GLU A 14 -5.29 19.62 1.85
CA GLU A 14 -4.89 18.81 0.69
C GLU A 14 -4.11 17.56 1.14
N ALA A 15 -3.22 17.71 2.13
CA ALA A 15 -2.46 16.60 2.70
C ALA A 15 -3.38 15.57 3.37
N LEU A 16 -4.40 16.01 4.13
CA LEU A 16 -5.36 15.11 4.76
C LEU A 16 -6.18 14.35 3.72
N GLU A 17 -6.67 15.03 2.68
CA GLU A 17 -7.42 14.39 1.59
C GLU A 17 -6.59 13.28 0.93
N LEU A 18 -5.34 13.58 0.58
CA LEU A 18 -4.44 12.59 -0.01
C LEU A 18 -4.11 11.45 0.99
N HIS A 19 -3.88 11.78 2.25
CA HIS A 19 -3.64 10.79 3.29
C HIS A 19 -4.81 9.80 3.40
N MET A 20 -6.05 10.31 3.46
CA MET A 20 -7.25 9.49 3.54
C MET A 20 -7.43 8.61 2.30
N LYS A 21 -7.13 9.13 1.11
CA LYS A 21 -7.12 8.33 -0.13
C LYS A 21 -6.11 7.17 -0.06
N LEU A 22 -4.93 7.38 0.53
CA LEU A 22 -3.91 6.34 0.66
C LEU A 22 -4.24 5.28 1.71
N GLN A 23 -5.15 5.56 2.65
CA GLN A 23 -5.48 4.63 3.74
C GLN A 23 -6.06 3.30 3.25
N VAL A 24 -6.73 3.28 2.10
CA VAL A 24 -7.29 2.04 1.54
C VAL A 24 -6.22 1.00 1.21
N LEU A 25 -5.00 1.43 0.87
CA LEU A 25 -3.84 0.54 0.73
C LEU A 25 -3.07 0.41 2.05
N ASN A 26 -2.89 1.52 2.76
CA ASN A 26 -2.07 1.57 3.97
C ASN A 26 -2.55 0.59 5.05
N LYS A 27 -3.86 0.37 5.17
CA LYS A 27 -4.41 -0.63 6.11
C LYS A 27 -3.79 -2.02 5.94
N TYR A 28 -3.39 -2.42 4.72
CA TYR A 28 -2.73 -3.71 4.50
C TYR A 28 -1.26 -3.69 4.96
N LEU A 29 -0.62 -2.52 4.95
CA LEU A 29 0.78 -2.35 5.33
C LEU A 29 0.98 -2.25 6.85
N GLU A 30 -0.09 -2.06 7.63
CA GLU A 30 -0.02 -1.82 9.07
C GLU A 30 -0.15 -3.09 9.93
N TYR A 31 -0.69 -4.20 9.39
CA TYR A 31 -0.97 -5.40 10.19
C TYR A 31 0.26 -6.29 10.43
N ASP A 32 0.32 -6.89 11.62
CA ASP A 32 1.18 -8.01 11.98
C ASP A 32 0.67 -9.27 11.25
N PRO A 33 1.52 -10.04 10.53
CA PRO A 33 2.95 -10.26 10.75
C PRO A 33 3.91 -9.29 10.04
N GLY A 34 3.41 -8.23 9.42
CA GLY A 34 4.21 -7.08 8.96
C GLY A 34 3.95 -6.64 7.52
N TYR A 35 4.44 -5.44 7.21
CA TYR A 35 4.29 -4.73 5.93
C TYR A 35 4.93 -5.41 4.70
N VAL A 36 5.79 -6.42 4.90
CA VAL A 36 6.65 -6.97 3.85
C VAL A 36 5.86 -7.75 2.80
N ALA A 37 4.99 -8.66 3.21
CA ALA A 37 4.15 -9.44 2.32
C ALA A 37 3.23 -8.59 1.43
N PRO A 38 2.43 -7.66 2.01
CA PRO A 38 1.56 -6.79 1.21
C PRO A 38 2.34 -5.79 0.33
N ALA A 39 3.49 -5.27 0.79
CA ALA A 39 4.32 -4.41 -0.05
C ALA A 39 4.87 -5.17 -1.27
N LYS A 40 5.37 -6.39 -1.10
CA LYS A 40 5.88 -7.21 -2.21
C LYS A 40 4.79 -7.57 -3.21
N GLU A 41 3.60 -7.95 -2.73
CA GLU A 41 2.44 -8.22 -3.60
C GLU A 41 2.08 -6.97 -4.41
N ALA A 42 2.01 -5.80 -3.77
CA ALA A 42 1.70 -4.55 -4.44
C ALA A 42 2.74 -4.21 -5.54
N LEU A 43 4.03 -4.37 -5.24
CA LEU A 43 5.11 -4.17 -6.22
C LEU A 43 4.97 -5.15 -7.40
N ASN A 44 4.75 -6.44 -7.14
CA ASN A 44 4.56 -7.44 -8.19
C ASN A 44 3.34 -7.13 -9.07
N LEU A 45 2.22 -6.69 -8.48
CA LEU A 45 1.03 -6.28 -9.22
C LEU A 45 1.28 -5.06 -10.13
N LEU A 46 2.15 -4.14 -9.71
CA LEU A 46 2.59 -2.98 -10.49
C LEU A 46 3.64 -3.33 -11.56
N GLY A 47 4.02 -4.61 -11.70
CA GLY A 47 5.09 -5.03 -12.61
C GLY A 47 6.50 -4.68 -12.13
N LEU A 48 6.65 -4.34 -10.85
CA LEU A 48 7.92 -4.03 -10.20
C LEU A 48 8.50 -5.28 -9.52
N PRO A 49 9.82 -5.36 -9.29
CA PRO A 49 10.47 -6.54 -8.73
C PRO A 49 10.24 -6.68 -7.21
N GLY A 50 9.05 -7.12 -6.80
CA GLY A 50 8.73 -7.44 -5.40
C GLY A 50 9.27 -8.80 -4.94
N GLY A 51 9.38 -9.76 -5.88
CA GLY A 51 9.90 -11.11 -5.61
C GLY A 51 8.97 -11.95 -4.73
N TYR A 52 9.51 -13.05 -4.20
CA TYR A 52 8.77 -14.00 -3.36
C TYR A 52 9.03 -13.78 -1.86
N LEU A 53 8.15 -14.35 -1.02
CA LEU A 53 8.29 -14.34 0.43
C LEU A 53 9.17 -15.49 0.91
N ARG A 54 9.91 -15.26 1.98
CA ARG A 54 10.77 -16.27 2.60
C ARG A 54 10.23 -16.59 3.98
N SER A 55 10.26 -17.87 4.35
CA SER A 55 9.98 -18.32 5.71
C SER A 55 10.87 -17.60 6.73
N PRO A 56 10.37 -17.27 7.93
CA PRO A 56 9.07 -17.68 8.50
C PRO A 56 7.90 -16.72 8.18
N LEU A 57 8.06 -15.73 7.28
CA LEU A 57 6.95 -14.83 6.94
C LEU A 57 5.80 -15.59 6.28
N PRO A 58 4.55 -15.41 6.75
CA PRO A 58 3.42 -16.08 6.14
C PRO A 58 3.03 -15.44 4.82
N GLU A 59 2.39 -16.24 3.98
CA GLU A 59 1.79 -15.77 2.74
C GLU A 59 0.49 -15.03 3.00
N LEU A 60 0.15 -14.13 2.08
CA LEU A 60 -1.17 -13.49 2.04
C LEU A 60 -2.23 -14.47 1.58
N THR A 61 -3.40 -14.38 2.21
CA THR A 61 -4.63 -15.04 1.77
C THR A 61 -5.09 -14.52 0.38
N PRO A 62 -5.87 -15.31 -0.38
CA PRO A 62 -6.48 -14.85 -1.63
C PRO A 62 -7.29 -13.56 -1.48
N GLU A 63 -7.98 -13.40 -0.36
CA GLU A 63 -8.81 -12.24 -0.01
C GLU A 63 -7.94 -10.99 0.19
N GLU A 64 -6.82 -11.10 0.90
CA GLU A 64 -5.87 -10.00 1.10
C GLU A 64 -5.23 -9.57 -0.23
N LYS A 65 -4.80 -10.53 -1.07
CA LYS A 65 -4.26 -10.23 -2.42
C LYS A 65 -5.28 -9.47 -3.27
N LYS A 66 -6.55 -9.91 -3.27
CA LYS A 66 -7.65 -9.22 -3.97
C LYS A 66 -7.89 -7.82 -3.40
N GLY A 67 -7.80 -7.67 -2.08
CA GLY A 67 -7.91 -6.41 -1.37
C GLY A 67 -6.86 -5.40 -1.82
N ILE A 68 -5.59 -5.79 -1.79
CA ILE A 68 -4.46 -4.97 -2.25
C ILE A 68 -4.65 -4.54 -3.70
N LYS A 69 -4.99 -5.48 -4.59
CA LYS A 69 -5.26 -5.18 -6.01
C LYS A 69 -6.37 -4.15 -6.19
N SER A 70 -7.43 -4.24 -5.40
CA SER A 70 -8.55 -3.30 -5.44
C SER A 70 -8.13 -1.92 -4.95
N SER A 71 -7.38 -1.85 -3.85
CA SER A 71 -6.84 -0.60 -3.32
C SER A 71 -5.91 0.11 -4.31
N LEU A 72 -5.06 -0.63 -5.03
CA LEU A 72 -4.18 -0.05 -6.06
C LEU A 72 -4.97 0.58 -7.22
N LYS A 73 -6.05 -0.07 -7.66
CA LYS A 73 -6.95 0.49 -8.68
C LYS A 73 -7.67 1.74 -8.18
N GLU A 74 -8.16 1.71 -6.93
CA GLU A 74 -8.87 2.83 -6.33
C GLU A 74 -8.01 4.08 -6.21
N ILE A 75 -6.73 3.93 -5.83
CA ILE A 75 -5.81 5.07 -5.78
C ILE A 75 -5.29 5.50 -7.17
N GLY A 76 -5.53 4.69 -8.21
CA GLY A 76 -5.25 5.01 -9.61
C GLY A 76 -3.83 4.70 -10.07
N VAL A 77 -3.17 3.71 -9.47
CA VAL A 77 -1.78 3.32 -9.81
C VAL A 77 -1.66 1.99 -10.54
N LEU A 78 -2.75 1.22 -10.62
CA LEU A 78 -2.87 -0.04 -11.35
C LEU A 78 -4.03 0.05 -12.35
#